data_AF-A0JQZ1-F1
#
_entry.id   AF-A0JQZ1-F1
#
_cell.length_a   1.000
_cell.length_b   1.000
_cell.length_c   1.000
_cell.angle_alpha   90.00
_cell.angle_beta   90.00
_cell.angle_gamma   90.00
#
_symmetry.space_group_name_H-M   'P 1'
#
loop_
_entity.id
_entity.type
_entity.pdbx_description
1 polymer ?
#
loop_
_entity_poly.entity_id
_entity_poly.type
_entity_poly.pdbx_seq_one_letter_code
_entity_poly.pdbx_strand_id
1 'polypeptide(L)'
;MKSRLAALSAAALIVVLTGCGQVQDAAEKAVSDGASQVATAAADQVKGQVCALVEDGLVSVKDKELLGGLVAGADTAGVPAEITTPLRQIAEAGDQVPAESVTALKDACTA
;
A
#
# COMPACT_ATOMS: atom_id res chain seq x y z
N MET A 1 44.19 8.31 -36.84
CA MET A 1 42.71 8.25 -36.86
C MET A 1 42.26 7.49 -35.61
N LYS A 2 42.41 7.92 -34.36
CA LYS A 2 42.03 9.15 -33.65
C LYS A 2 40.58 9.60 -33.93
N SER A 3 39.76 9.42 -32.90
CA SER A 3 38.49 10.07 -32.65
C SER A 3 37.32 9.57 -33.48
N ARG A 4 36.54 8.59 -32.95
CA ARG A 4 35.04 8.59 -32.85
C ARG A 4 34.53 7.42 -31.99
N LEU A 5 35.20 7.15 -30.86
CA LEU A 5 34.75 6.26 -29.79
C LEU A 5 34.56 7.10 -28.53
N ALA A 6 33.56 7.98 -28.52
CA ALA A 6 33.10 8.74 -27.35
C ALA A 6 31.98 9.71 -27.79
N ALA A 7 30.75 9.23 -28.02
CA ALA A 7 29.60 10.13 -28.21
C ALA A 7 28.22 9.45 -28.05
N LEU A 8 28.07 8.44 -27.19
CA LEU A 8 26.74 7.86 -26.89
C LEU A 8 26.50 7.75 -25.37
N SER A 9 27.07 8.68 -24.61
CA SER A 9 26.84 8.84 -23.16
C SER A 9 26.61 10.31 -22.84
N ALA A 10 25.51 10.87 -23.35
CA ALA A 10 24.99 12.20 -22.97
C ALA A 10 23.53 12.33 -23.41
N ALA A 11 22.65 11.46 -22.90
CA ALA A 11 21.20 11.64 -22.99
C ALA A 11 20.55 11.53 -21.60
N ALA A 12 21.31 11.85 -20.55
CA ALA A 12 20.83 11.99 -19.19
C ALA A 12 21.13 13.44 -18.76
N LEU A 13 20.13 14.08 -18.14
CA LEU A 13 20.15 15.42 -17.55
C LEU A 13 19.73 16.60 -18.44
N ILE A 14 18.52 16.52 -19.01
CA ILE A 14 17.67 17.72 -19.18
C ILE A 14 16.22 17.33 -18.86
N VAL A 15 15.89 17.22 -17.56
CA VAL A 15 14.52 17.45 -17.08
C VAL A 15 14.52 18.86 -16.53
N VAL A 16 14.16 19.79 -17.42
CA VAL A 16 13.97 21.20 -17.09
C VAL A 16 12.84 21.31 -16.08
N LEU A 17 13.09 22.06 -15.00
CA LEU A 17 12.08 22.60 -14.09
C LEU A 17 11.17 23.62 -14.81
N THR A 18 10.35 23.17 -15.76
CA THR A 18 9.27 23.96 -16.35
C THR A 18 7.93 23.46 -15.85
N GLY A 19 7.42 24.17 -14.85
CA GLY A 19 6.01 24.52 -14.66
C GLY A 19 4.97 23.44 -14.88
N CYS A 20 4.42 22.95 -13.78
CA CYS A 20 3.02 22.54 -13.70
C CYS A 20 2.15 23.69 -14.26
N GLY A 21 1.59 23.55 -15.46
CA GLY A 21 0.75 24.61 -16.01
C GLY A 21 0.02 24.34 -17.30
N GLN A 22 0.39 23.34 -18.13
CA GLN A 22 -0.30 23.10 -19.41
C GLN A 22 -0.35 21.62 -19.86
N VAL A 23 -0.66 20.70 -18.95
CA VAL A 23 -1.07 19.32 -19.27
C VAL A 23 -2.18 18.87 -18.31
N GLN A 24 -3.20 19.71 -18.13
CA GLN A 24 -4.22 19.45 -17.12
C GLN A 24 -5.34 18.50 -17.58
N ASP A 25 -5.55 18.28 -18.88
CA ASP A 25 -6.67 17.44 -19.37
C ASP A 25 -6.27 16.07 -19.95
N ALA A 26 -4.99 15.83 -20.27
CA ALA A 26 -4.53 14.54 -20.83
C ALA A 26 -3.81 13.63 -19.82
N ALA A 27 -3.39 14.18 -18.67
CA ALA A 27 -2.68 13.43 -17.64
C ALA A 27 -3.63 12.76 -16.63
N GLU A 28 -4.83 13.30 -16.39
CA GLU A 28 -5.74 12.79 -15.35
C GLU A 28 -6.24 11.36 -15.63
N LYS A 29 -6.41 10.97 -16.90
CA LYS A 29 -6.83 9.59 -17.25
C LYS A 29 -5.70 8.57 -17.28
N ALA A 30 -4.47 8.97 -17.64
CA ALA A 30 -3.33 8.04 -17.68
C ALA A 30 -2.63 7.89 -16.32
N VAL A 31 -2.67 8.93 -15.47
CA VAL A 31 -2.13 8.86 -14.11
C VAL A 31 -3.04 8.06 -13.19
N SER A 32 -4.35 8.08 -13.39
CA SER A 32 -5.28 7.37 -12.51
C SER A 32 -5.18 5.86 -12.67
N ASP A 33 -5.06 5.31 -13.88
CA ASP A 33 -4.91 3.86 -14.06
C ASP A 33 -3.53 3.34 -13.61
N GLY A 34 -2.46 4.12 -13.84
CA GLY A 34 -1.11 3.77 -13.38
C GLY A 34 -0.97 3.86 -11.86
N ALA A 35 -1.38 5.00 -11.27
CA ALA A 35 -1.31 5.22 -9.83
C ALA A 35 -2.27 4.32 -9.04
N SER A 36 -3.49 4.07 -9.55
CA SER A 36 -4.42 3.12 -8.93
C SER A 36 -3.89 1.68 -8.98
N GLN A 37 -3.14 1.28 -10.01
CA GLN A 37 -2.51 -0.05 -10.02
C GLN A 37 -1.33 -0.15 -9.04
N VAL A 38 -0.53 0.90 -8.86
CA VAL A 38 0.51 0.88 -7.81
C VAL A 38 -0.10 0.94 -6.41
N ALA A 39 -1.16 1.72 -6.22
CA ALA A 39 -1.91 1.79 -4.97
C ALA A 39 -2.61 0.45 -4.66
N THR A 40 -3.24 -0.20 -5.65
CA THR A 40 -3.85 -1.52 -5.45
C THR A 40 -2.80 -2.58 -5.15
N ALA A 41 -1.63 -2.55 -5.80
CA ALA A 41 -0.56 -3.50 -5.51
C ALA A 41 0.02 -3.31 -4.10
N ALA A 42 0.14 -2.06 -3.63
CA ALA A 42 0.52 -1.76 -2.26
C ALA A 42 -0.56 -2.21 -1.27
N ALA A 43 -1.84 -1.95 -1.56
CA ALA A 43 -2.97 -2.40 -0.76
C ALA A 43 -3.02 -3.94 -0.67
N ASP A 44 -2.83 -4.65 -1.78
CA ASP A 44 -2.82 -6.11 -1.85
C ASP A 44 -1.63 -6.70 -1.08
N GLN A 45 -0.46 -6.07 -1.14
CA GLN A 45 0.69 -6.51 -0.34
C GLN A 45 0.41 -6.36 1.17
N VAL A 46 -0.15 -5.21 1.58
CA VAL A 46 -0.51 -4.97 2.99
C VAL A 46 -1.65 -5.90 3.43
N LYS A 47 -2.68 -6.12 2.59
CA LYS A 47 -3.73 -7.11 2.81
C LYS A 47 -3.11 -8.50 3.01
N GLY A 48 -2.19 -8.91 2.16
CA GLY A 48 -1.50 -10.20 2.28
C GLY A 48 -0.74 -10.37 3.60
N GLN A 49 -0.05 -9.33 4.07
CA GLN A 49 0.63 -9.34 5.36
C GLN A 49 -0.34 -9.44 6.53
N VAL A 50 -1.43 -8.66 6.49
CA VAL A 50 -2.48 -8.70 7.52
C VAL A 50 -3.14 -10.08 7.56
N CYS A 51 -3.50 -10.63 6.39
CA CYS A 51 -4.20 -11.90 6.30
C CYS A 51 -3.32 -13.09 6.70
N ALA A 52 -2.01 -13.05 6.41
CA ALA A 52 -1.07 -14.07 6.89
C ALA A 52 -1.03 -14.12 8.43
N LEU A 53 -0.97 -12.97 9.10
CA LEU A 53 -1.00 -12.90 10.57
C LEU A 53 -2.32 -13.44 11.16
N VAL A 54 -3.44 -13.26 10.44
CA VAL A 54 -4.76 -13.71 10.89
C VAL A 54 -4.95 -15.22 10.66
N GLU A 55 -4.44 -15.75 9.55
CA GLU A 55 -4.46 -17.20 9.26
C GLU A 55 -3.58 -18.01 10.20
N ASP A 56 -2.39 -17.50 10.55
CA ASP A 56 -1.52 -18.12 11.57
C ASP A 56 -2.13 -18.06 12.99
N GLY A 57 -3.23 -17.31 13.14
CA GLY A 57 -3.96 -17.10 14.38
C GLY A 57 -3.37 -15.94 15.16
N LEU A 58 -4.23 -15.01 15.61
CA LEU A 58 -3.86 -13.89 16.48
C LEU A 58 -3.62 -14.36 17.93
N VAL A 59 -2.62 -15.24 18.11
CA VAL A 59 -2.41 -15.95 19.37
C VAL A 59 -1.53 -15.17 20.34
N SER A 60 -0.67 -14.27 19.82
CA SER A 60 0.30 -13.54 20.65
C SER A 60 -0.03 -12.05 20.75
N VAL A 61 0.34 -11.45 21.89
CA VAL A 61 0.33 -9.98 22.09
C VAL A 61 1.12 -9.27 20.99
N LYS A 62 2.24 -9.88 20.58
CA LYS A 62 3.11 -9.44 19.48
C LYS A 62 2.36 -9.26 18.16
N ASP A 63 1.48 -10.20 17.81
CA ASP A 63 0.74 -10.19 16.54
C ASP A 63 -0.29 -9.07 16.53
N LYS A 64 -0.92 -8.84 17.70
CA LYS A 64 -1.87 -7.74 17.91
C LYS A 64 -1.20 -6.37 17.83
N GLU A 65 0.00 -6.21 18.40
CA GLU A 65 0.80 -4.99 18.27
C GLU A 65 1.22 -4.74 16.81
N LEU A 66 1.64 -5.78 16.09
CA LEU A 66 1.99 -5.69 14.67
C LEU A 66 0.78 -5.26 13.83
N LEU A 67 -0.38 -5.87 14.04
CA LEU A 67 -1.62 -5.45 13.39
C LEU A 67 -2.01 -4.01 13.74
N GLY A 68 -1.82 -3.58 14.99
CA GLY A 68 -2.05 -2.21 15.41
C GLY A 68 -1.14 -1.20 14.70
N GLY A 69 0.13 -1.53 14.52
CA GLY A 69 1.08 -0.71 13.77
C GLY A 69 0.77 -0.66 12.26
N LEU A 70 0.08 -1.67 11.73
CA LEU A 70 -0.28 -1.75 10.31
C LEU A 70 -1.53 -0.92 9.95
N VAL A 71 -2.36 -0.49 10.91
CA VAL A 71 -3.58 0.28 10.63
C VAL A 71 -3.29 1.53 9.80
N ALA A 72 -2.30 2.33 10.21
CA ALA A 72 -1.92 3.54 9.50
C ALA A 72 -1.33 3.23 8.11
N GLY A 73 -0.58 2.13 7.99
CA GLY A 73 -0.04 1.65 6.71
C GLY A 73 -1.13 1.16 5.75
N ALA A 74 -2.14 0.47 6.26
CA ALA A 74 -3.27 -0.04 5.48
C ALA A 74 -4.19 1.09 5.00
N ASP A 75 -4.48 2.07 5.87
CA ASP A 75 -5.29 3.24 5.54
C ASP A 75 -4.60 4.10 4.45
N THR A 76 -3.30 4.34 4.59
CA THR A 76 -2.49 5.08 3.60
C THR A 76 -2.27 4.32 2.29
N ALA A 77 -2.22 2.98 2.33
CA ALA A 77 -2.13 2.14 1.14
C ALA A 77 -3.46 2.01 0.39
N GLY A 78 -4.58 2.50 0.94
CA GLY A 78 -5.89 2.40 0.31
C GLY A 78 -6.54 1.01 0.46
N VAL A 79 -6.16 0.26 1.49
CA VAL A 79 -6.79 -1.03 1.82
C VAL A 79 -8.28 -0.80 2.12
N PRO A 80 -9.18 -1.65 1.60
CA PRO A 80 -10.62 -1.44 1.74
C PRO A 80 -11.09 -1.45 3.19
N ALA A 81 -12.19 -0.73 3.45
CA ALA A 81 -12.77 -0.52 4.78
C ALA A 81 -13.19 -1.84 5.47
N GLU A 82 -13.53 -2.86 4.70
CA GLU A 82 -13.84 -4.21 5.19
C GLU A 82 -12.65 -4.89 5.90
N ILE A 83 -11.41 -4.52 5.56
CA ILE A 83 -10.20 -4.97 6.25
C ILE A 83 -9.79 -3.95 7.31
N THR A 84 -9.74 -2.66 6.97
CA THR A 84 -9.21 -1.63 7.89
C THR A 84 -10.09 -1.36 9.09
N THR A 85 -11.40 -1.56 9.00
CA THR A 85 -12.34 -1.40 10.13
C THR A 85 -12.11 -2.44 11.22
N PRO A 86 -12.17 -3.76 10.94
CA PRO A 86 -11.87 -4.76 11.97
C PRO A 86 -10.40 -4.70 12.42
N LEU A 87 -9.46 -4.37 11.53
CA LEU A 87 -8.06 -4.15 11.90
C LEU A 87 -7.89 -3.03 12.94
N ARG A 88 -8.63 -1.93 12.80
CA ARG A 88 -8.63 -0.81 13.76
C ARG A 88 -9.22 -1.21 15.11
N GLN A 89 -10.32 -1.97 15.11
CA GLN A 89 -10.89 -2.49 16.35
C GLN A 89 -9.92 -3.41 17.10
N ILE A 90 -9.17 -4.24 16.38
CA ILE A 90 -8.11 -5.09 16.95
C ILE A 90 -7.01 -4.23 17.56
N ALA A 91 -6.59 -3.17 16.85
CA ALA A 91 -5.56 -2.23 17.32
C ALA A 91 -5.98 -1.47 18.59
N GLU A 92 -7.21 -0.97 18.61
CA GLU A 92 -7.76 -0.19 19.74
C GLU A 92 -8.01 -1.07 20.97
N ALA A 93 -8.36 -2.34 20.76
CA ALA A 93 -8.61 -3.28 21.85
C ALA A 93 -7.32 -3.80 22.51
N GLY A 94 -6.17 -3.70 21.83
CA GLY A 94 -4.87 -4.14 22.36
C GLY A 94 -4.91 -5.61 22.75
N ASP A 95 -4.68 -5.93 24.03
CA ASP A 95 -4.73 -7.32 24.51
C ASP A 95 -6.14 -7.92 24.52
N GLN A 96 -7.17 -7.07 24.62
CA GLN A 96 -8.58 -7.45 24.80
C GLN A 96 -9.36 -7.50 23.48
N VAL A 97 -8.70 -7.99 22.43
CA VAL A 97 -9.29 -8.09 21.08
C VAL A 97 -10.61 -8.87 21.11
N PRO A 98 -11.72 -8.29 20.60
CA PRO A 98 -12.97 -9.02 20.47
C PRO A 98 -12.85 -10.14 19.45
N ALA A 99 -13.36 -11.33 19.78
CA ALA A 99 -13.36 -12.47 18.84
C ALA A 99 -14.14 -12.15 17.56
N GLU A 100 -15.14 -11.28 17.64
CA GLU A 100 -15.92 -10.79 16.49
C GLU A 100 -15.05 -10.00 15.51
N SER A 101 -14.22 -9.06 15.99
CA SER A 101 -13.32 -8.28 15.12
C SER A 101 -12.29 -9.17 14.42
N VAL A 102 -11.79 -10.20 15.09
CA VAL A 102 -10.89 -11.21 14.48
C VAL A 102 -11.61 -11.99 13.39
N THR A 103 -12.87 -12.39 13.66
CA THR A 103 -13.68 -13.15 12.71
C THR A 103 -14.00 -12.31 11.48
N ALA A 104 -14.42 -11.06 11.67
CA ALA A 104 -14.68 -10.12 10.58
C ALA A 104 -13.43 -9.84 9.74
N LEU A 105 -12.26 -9.70 10.37
CA LEU A 105 -11.00 -9.55 9.64
C LEU A 105 -10.67 -10.81 8.83
N LYS A 106 -10.89 -12.00 9.40
CA LYS A 106 -10.65 -13.27 8.71
C LYS A 106 -11.59 -13.46 7.51
N ASP A 107 -12.86 -13.14 7.67
CA ASP A 107 -13.84 -13.23 6.59
C ASP A 107 -13.49 -12.29 5.43
N ALA A 108 -13.08 -11.06 5.73
CA ALA A 108 -12.60 -10.10 4.73
C ALA A 108 -11.29 -10.54 4.04
N CYS A 109 -10.46 -11.34 4.71
CA CYS A 109 -9.26 -11.95 4.14
C CYS A 109 -9.55 -13.11 3.19
N THR A 110 -10.66 -13.82 3.41
CA THR A 110 -11.11 -14.93 2.55
C THR A 110 -12.08 -14.50 1.43
N ALA A 111 -12.50 -13.24 1.42
CA ALA A 111 -13.40 -12.64 0.45
C ALA A 111 -12.68 -12.16 -0.83
#